data_AF-A0A9D9MV22-F1
#
_entry.id   AF-A0A9D9MV22-F1
#
_cell.length_a   1.000
_cell.length_b   1.000
_cell.length_c   1.000
_cell.angle_alpha   90.00
_cell.angle_beta   90.00
_cell.angle_gamma   90.00
#
_symmetry.space_group_name_H-M   'P 1'
#
loop_
_entity.id
_entity.type
_entity.pdbx_description
1 polymer ?
#
loop_
_entity_poly.entity_id
_entity_poly.type
_entity_poly.pdbx_seq_one_letter_code
_entity_poly.pdbx_strand_id
1 'polypeptide(L)'
;MMKTISKNTLFFAGIAALVLPIAVSASTWEDRQAERGERMENRQAAMEDRQADRQAKMEERKTDRQEKFCENFTSRMEEMQGKLAERKTKFSDRKEKRAEHFEEKRDTRDNKLTDTREEQDARRNAWYEKLEDAADTDEKKAALVAFKKATEDAVEVRRTAVDAAIKAFRSGVDTALAGKKDTRSTAADTFSAAVTAAIAAAKADCADGKDMAAVRSAFNAALKAARADLQDDREESAKLGDTIKALAETKKTALQAAMTTFKSTMDQAKADLKKAFGEEAVE
;
A
#
# COMPACT_ATOMS: atom_id res chain seq x y z
N MET A 1 1.26 61.24 9.68
CA MET A 1 1.77 61.64 11.01
C MET A 1 3.29 61.59 10.93
N MET A 2 3.91 62.72 10.57
CA MET A 2 4.60 63.68 11.45
C MET A 2 6.11 63.36 11.62
N LYS A 3 6.91 64.21 10.95
CA LYS A 3 8.36 64.39 11.08
C LYS A 3 8.74 64.77 12.52
N THR A 4 9.93 64.37 12.97
CA THR A 4 10.72 65.20 13.90
C THR A 4 12.21 65.14 13.57
N ILE A 5 12.69 66.29 13.13
CA ILE A 5 14.08 66.75 13.05
C ILE A 5 14.41 67.35 14.42
N SER A 6 15.52 66.97 15.07
CA SER A 6 16.04 67.71 16.24
C SER A 6 17.32 68.45 15.89
N LYS A 7 17.20 69.78 15.79
CA LYS A 7 18.30 70.75 15.84
C LYS A 7 18.72 70.92 17.30
N ASN A 8 20.02 71.08 17.56
CA ASN A 8 20.48 71.63 18.83
C ASN A 8 21.47 72.77 18.57
N THR A 9 21.01 73.97 18.90
CA THR A 9 21.73 75.26 18.87
C THR A 9 21.93 75.68 20.32
N LEU A 10 23.15 76.01 20.72
CA LEU A 10 23.41 76.79 21.93
C LEU A 10 24.51 77.82 21.66
N PHE A 11 24.10 79.07 21.81
CA PHE A 11 24.81 80.34 21.71
C PHE A 11 25.41 80.70 23.07
N PHE A 12 26.60 81.30 23.12
CA PHE A 12 27.03 82.38 24.03
C PHE A 12 28.30 83.01 23.41
N ALA A 13 28.23 84.23 22.86
CA ALA A 13 28.71 85.51 23.45
C ALA A 13 30.13 85.40 24.06
N GLY A 14 31.17 86.15 23.70
CA GLY A 14 31.35 87.39 22.95
C GLY A 14 32.34 88.28 23.73
N ILE A 15 33.57 88.49 23.25
CA ILE A 15 34.49 89.59 23.65
C ILE A 15 35.34 90.00 22.43
N ALA A 16 35.48 91.32 22.26
CA ALA A 16 36.04 92.02 21.12
C ALA A 16 37.56 92.32 21.24
N ALA A 17 38.12 92.55 20.04
CA ALA A 17 39.26 93.42 19.71
C ALA A 17 40.69 92.97 20.02
N LEU A 18 41.44 92.61 18.97
CA LEU A 18 42.66 93.33 18.57
C LEU A 18 43.08 92.92 17.14
N VAL A 19 43.24 93.93 16.29
CA VAL A 19 43.61 93.85 14.87
C VAL A 19 45.13 93.67 14.74
N LEU A 20 45.56 92.61 14.06
CA LEU A 20 46.80 92.57 13.29
C LEU A 20 46.59 91.73 12.01
N PRO A 21 47.18 92.11 10.86
CA PRO A 21 46.89 91.50 9.57
C PRO A 21 47.77 90.28 9.36
N ILE A 22 47.20 89.09 9.57
CA ILE A 22 47.81 87.85 9.11
C ILE A 22 47.09 87.46 7.81
N ALA A 23 47.61 87.98 6.70
CA ALA A 23 47.37 87.41 5.38
C ALA A 23 48.09 86.04 5.33
N VAL A 24 47.42 85.00 5.83
CA VAL A 24 47.80 83.60 5.63
C VAL A 24 46.74 82.96 4.75
N SER A 25 47.10 82.88 3.46
CA SER A 25 46.70 81.89 2.46
C SER A 25 45.40 81.11 2.69
N ALA A 26 44.30 81.67 2.17
CA ALA A 26 43.04 80.96 1.97
C ALA A 26 43.16 79.70 1.09
N SER A 27 44.26 79.50 0.35
CA SER A 27 44.48 78.35 -0.54
C SER A 27 44.70 77.01 0.17
N THR A 28 45.23 76.99 1.41
CA THR A 28 45.60 75.71 2.08
C THR A 28 44.44 74.96 2.72
N TRP A 29 43.29 75.62 2.92
CA TRP A 29 42.09 75.00 3.50
C TRP A 29 41.22 74.36 2.43
N GLU A 30 41.09 75.00 1.27
CA GLU A 30 40.37 74.47 0.09
C GLU A 30 41.07 73.22 -0.45
N ASP A 31 42.41 73.24 -0.55
CA ASP A 31 43.21 72.06 -0.94
C ASP A 31 43.04 70.87 0.03
N ARG A 32 42.99 71.13 1.35
CA ARG A 32 42.71 70.10 2.38
C ARG A 32 41.25 69.62 2.40
N GLN A 33 40.32 70.39 1.86
CA GLN A 33 38.94 69.96 1.66
C GLN A 33 38.82 69.07 0.42
N ALA A 34 39.50 69.44 -0.67
CA ALA A 34 39.59 68.64 -1.89
C ALA A 34 40.24 67.26 -1.65
N GLU A 35 41.40 67.21 -0.97
CA GLU A 35 42.06 65.93 -0.60
C GLU A 35 41.18 65.05 0.32
N ARG A 36 40.40 65.67 1.21
CA ARG A 36 39.45 64.93 2.05
C ARG A 36 38.27 64.40 1.24
N GLY A 37 37.80 65.17 0.26
CA GLY A 37 36.79 64.73 -0.72
C GLY A 37 37.28 63.50 -1.49
N GLU A 38 38.44 63.58 -2.14
CA GLU A 38 39.03 62.46 -2.88
C GLU A 38 39.31 61.23 -1.99
N ARG A 39 39.76 61.43 -0.74
CA ARG A 39 39.97 60.31 0.20
C ARG A 39 38.65 59.66 0.62
N MET A 40 37.58 60.43 0.76
CA MET A 40 36.24 59.90 1.05
C MET A 40 35.67 59.15 -0.16
N GLU A 41 35.84 59.68 -1.36
CA GLU A 41 35.43 59.03 -2.62
C GLU A 41 36.22 57.73 -2.87
N ASN A 42 37.54 57.73 -2.70
CA ASN A 42 38.36 56.52 -2.79
C ASN A 42 37.97 55.45 -1.75
N ARG A 43 37.60 55.87 -0.52
CA ARG A 43 37.08 54.95 0.50
C ARG A 43 35.70 54.41 0.14
N GLN A 44 34.85 55.24 -0.45
CA GLN A 44 33.53 54.82 -0.90
C GLN A 44 33.63 53.84 -2.06
N ALA A 45 34.45 54.12 -3.07
CA ALA A 45 34.75 53.22 -4.18
C ALA A 45 35.35 51.88 -3.69
N ALA A 46 36.29 51.91 -2.75
CA ALA A 46 36.85 50.68 -2.16
C ALA A 46 35.83 49.89 -1.31
N MET A 47 34.83 50.56 -0.72
CA MET A 47 33.75 49.90 0.01
C MET A 47 32.73 49.27 -0.96
N GLU A 48 32.40 49.95 -2.04
CA GLU A 48 31.53 49.47 -3.13
C GLU A 48 32.16 48.25 -3.83
N ASP A 49 33.45 48.31 -4.15
CA ASP A 49 34.19 47.19 -4.76
C ASP A 49 34.22 45.95 -3.84
N ARG A 50 34.47 46.16 -2.53
CA ARG A 50 34.35 45.09 -1.53
C ARG A 50 32.93 44.56 -1.35
N GLN A 51 31.91 45.37 -1.57
CA GLN A 51 30.52 44.90 -1.54
C GLN A 51 30.22 44.06 -2.77
N ALA A 52 30.68 44.46 -3.96
CA ALA A 52 30.54 43.70 -5.20
C ALA A 52 31.28 42.35 -5.13
N ASP A 53 32.53 42.30 -4.67
CA ASP A 53 33.28 41.04 -4.48
C ASP A 53 32.60 40.10 -3.47
N ARG A 54 32.04 40.65 -2.39
CA ARG A 54 31.27 39.86 -1.41
C ARG A 54 29.97 39.32 -2.01
N GLN A 55 29.27 40.10 -2.82
CA GLN A 55 28.07 39.64 -3.52
C GLN A 55 28.41 38.54 -4.53
N ALA A 56 29.45 38.73 -5.34
CA ALA A 56 29.92 37.73 -6.30
C ALA A 56 30.29 36.40 -5.61
N LYS A 57 31.08 36.43 -4.53
CA LYS A 57 31.41 35.24 -3.74
C LYS A 57 30.21 34.59 -3.08
N MET A 58 29.19 35.36 -2.71
CA MET A 58 27.95 34.82 -2.14
C MET A 58 27.12 34.12 -3.21
N GLU A 59 27.04 34.66 -4.43
CA GLU A 59 26.36 34.02 -5.56
C GLU A 59 27.08 32.74 -6.01
N GLU A 60 28.42 32.77 -6.14
CA GLU A 60 29.24 31.58 -6.43
C GLU A 60 29.04 30.48 -5.38
N ARG A 61 29.03 30.84 -4.09
CA ARG A 61 28.74 29.86 -3.02
C ARG A 61 27.31 29.34 -3.04
N LYS A 62 26.34 30.11 -3.54
CA LYS A 62 24.96 29.65 -3.69
C LYS A 62 24.85 28.66 -4.84
N THR A 63 25.48 28.94 -5.99
CA THR A 63 25.50 28.03 -7.14
C THR A 63 26.18 26.71 -6.77
N ASP A 64 27.35 26.74 -6.13
CA ASP A 64 28.05 25.53 -5.67
C ASP A 64 27.20 24.68 -4.71
N ARG A 65 26.45 25.33 -3.81
CA ARG A 65 25.56 24.63 -2.86
C ARG A 65 24.36 24.03 -3.57
N GLN A 66 23.81 24.75 -4.55
CA GLN A 66 22.69 24.31 -5.37
C GLN A 66 23.06 23.08 -6.20
N GLU A 67 24.21 23.10 -6.85
CA GLU A 67 24.72 21.97 -7.65
C GLU A 67 24.95 20.74 -6.77
N LYS A 68 25.68 20.88 -5.66
CA LYS A 68 25.90 19.79 -4.70
C LYS A 68 24.59 19.27 -4.10
N PHE A 69 23.62 20.14 -3.85
CA PHE A 69 22.30 19.70 -3.41
C PHE A 69 21.64 18.82 -4.48
N CYS A 70 21.59 19.28 -5.73
CA CYS A 70 20.95 18.57 -6.83
C CYS A 70 21.60 17.22 -7.12
N GLU A 71 22.93 17.12 -7.09
CA GLU A 71 23.65 15.84 -7.22
C GLU A 71 23.27 14.86 -6.09
N ASN A 72 23.35 15.29 -4.83
CA ASN A 72 23.05 14.43 -3.69
C ASN A 72 21.56 14.06 -3.63
N PHE A 73 20.68 14.99 -3.98
CA PHE A 73 19.24 14.80 -3.96
C PHE A 73 18.79 13.79 -5.02
N THR A 74 19.32 13.90 -6.24
CA THR A 74 19.01 12.98 -7.35
C THR A 74 19.61 11.59 -7.14
N SER A 75 20.85 11.49 -6.64
CA SER A 75 21.46 10.21 -6.27
C SER A 75 20.63 9.45 -5.22
N ARG A 76 20.21 10.14 -4.16
CA ARG A 76 19.35 9.54 -3.12
C ARG A 76 17.98 9.10 -3.64
N MET A 77 17.46 9.78 -4.66
CA MET A 77 16.22 9.38 -5.31
C MET A 77 16.35 8.10 -6.12
N GLU A 78 17.47 7.94 -6.84
CA GLU A 78 17.74 6.72 -7.60
C GLU A 78 17.88 5.52 -6.66
N GLU A 79 18.53 5.67 -5.51
CA GLU A 79 18.54 4.63 -4.48
C GLU A 79 17.13 4.27 -3.99
N MET A 80 16.26 5.28 -3.82
CA MET A 80 14.88 5.06 -3.41
C MET A 80 14.12 4.27 -4.50
N GLN A 81 14.35 4.57 -5.78
CA GLN A 81 13.77 3.82 -6.90
C GLN A 81 14.26 2.37 -6.92
N GLY A 82 15.56 2.13 -6.68
CA GLY A 82 16.11 0.77 -6.55
C GLY A 82 15.46 -0.01 -5.41
N LYS A 83 15.30 0.60 -4.22
CA LYS A 83 14.61 0.00 -3.07
C LYS A 83 13.13 -0.28 -3.36
N LEU A 84 12.48 0.54 -4.18
CA LEU A 84 11.09 0.33 -4.60
C LEU A 84 10.98 -0.89 -5.52
N ALA A 85 11.88 -1.03 -6.50
CA ALA A 85 11.95 -2.19 -7.37
C ALA A 85 12.18 -3.49 -6.58
N GLU A 86 13.13 -3.50 -5.64
CA GLU A 86 13.39 -4.65 -4.77
C GLU A 86 12.14 -5.04 -3.95
N ARG A 87 11.42 -4.05 -3.41
CA ARG A 87 10.17 -4.28 -2.67
C ARG A 87 9.08 -4.85 -3.56
N LYS A 88 8.99 -4.41 -4.82
CA LYS A 88 8.04 -4.94 -5.81
C LYS A 88 8.34 -6.41 -6.12
N THR A 89 9.62 -6.78 -6.31
CA THR A 89 10.02 -8.18 -6.49
C THR A 89 9.64 -9.03 -5.28
N LYS A 90 10.01 -8.61 -4.07
CA LYS A 90 9.64 -9.32 -2.83
C LYS A 90 8.11 -9.46 -2.66
N PHE A 91 7.34 -8.50 -3.12
CA PHE A 91 5.88 -8.59 -3.12
C PHE A 91 5.38 -9.66 -4.10
N SER A 92 5.98 -9.76 -5.29
CA SER A 92 5.69 -10.82 -6.26
C SER A 92 6.03 -12.20 -5.71
N ASP A 93 7.22 -12.38 -5.13
CA ASP A 93 7.66 -13.67 -4.57
C ASP A 93 6.73 -14.15 -3.45
N ARG A 94 6.32 -13.23 -2.55
CA ARG A 94 5.38 -13.56 -1.46
C ARG A 94 4.00 -13.96 -1.98
N LYS A 95 3.58 -13.38 -3.10
CA LYS A 95 2.31 -13.67 -3.75
C LYS A 95 2.32 -15.06 -4.37
N GLU A 96 3.41 -15.44 -5.03
CA GLU A 96 3.61 -16.77 -5.62
C GLU A 96 3.65 -17.85 -4.54
N LYS A 97 4.51 -17.70 -3.52
CA LYS A 97 4.60 -18.64 -2.38
C LYS A 97 3.27 -18.84 -1.67
N ARG A 98 2.47 -17.77 -1.56
CA ARG A 98 1.14 -17.85 -0.97
C ARG A 98 0.18 -18.64 -1.86
N ALA A 99 0.27 -18.50 -3.19
CA ALA A 99 -0.54 -19.27 -4.12
C ALA A 99 -0.22 -20.76 -4.03
N GLU A 100 1.07 -21.13 -4.06
CA GLU A 100 1.54 -22.52 -3.90
C GLU A 100 1.02 -23.14 -2.60
N HIS A 101 1.18 -22.44 -1.47
CA HIS A 101 0.67 -22.94 -0.19
C HIS A 101 -0.86 -23.08 -0.16
N PHE A 102 -1.60 -22.24 -0.88
CA PHE A 102 -3.06 -22.39 -0.98
C PHE A 102 -3.46 -23.61 -1.79
N GLU A 103 -2.73 -23.91 -2.87
CA GLU A 103 -2.92 -25.08 -3.73
C GLU A 103 -2.63 -26.37 -2.96
N GLU A 104 -1.47 -26.46 -2.31
CA GLU A 104 -1.11 -27.62 -1.46
C GLU A 104 -2.16 -27.92 -0.39
N LYS A 105 -2.68 -26.88 0.27
CA LYS A 105 -3.76 -27.02 1.26
C LYS A 105 -5.09 -27.46 0.65
N ARG A 106 -5.37 -27.14 -0.61
CA ARG A 106 -6.56 -27.64 -1.32
C ARG A 106 -6.40 -29.11 -1.62
N ASP A 107 -5.26 -29.51 -2.17
CA ASP A 107 -4.98 -30.91 -2.52
C ASP A 107 -5.03 -31.81 -1.29
N THR A 108 -4.41 -31.39 -0.19
CA THR A 108 -4.47 -32.12 1.08
C THR A 108 -5.92 -32.34 1.56
N ARG A 109 -6.80 -31.34 1.40
CA ARG A 109 -8.20 -31.46 1.79
C ARG A 109 -8.99 -32.34 0.85
N ASP A 110 -8.67 -32.32 -0.44
CA ASP A 110 -9.34 -33.15 -1.44
C ASP A 110 -8.95 -34.62 -1.28
N ASN A 111 -7.67 -34.91 -1.07
CA ASN A 111 -7.21 -36.26 -0.75
C ASN A 111 -7.91 -36.79 0.50
N LYS A 112 -7.93 -36.01 1.59
CA LYS A 112 -8.64 -36.41 2.81
C LYS A 112 -10.14 -36.64 2.59
N LEU A 113 -10.79 -35.86 1.74
CA LEU A 113 -12.21 -36.04 1.40
C LEU A 113 -12.41 -37.34 0.62
N THR A 114 -11.55 -37.62 -0.35
CA THR A 114 -11.56 -38.88 -1.12
C THR A 114 -11.35 -40.07 -0.19
N ASP A 115 -10.31 -40.07 0.65
CA ASP A 115 -10.03 -41.15 1.60
C ASP A 115 -11.24 -41.41 2.51
N THR A 116 -11.82 -40.33 3.06
CA THR A 116 -13.00 -40.43 3.93
C THR A 116 -14.20 -41.02 3.17
N ARG A 117 -14.37 -40.72 1.88
CA ARG A 117 -15.45 -41.28 1.05
C ARG A 117 -15.26 -42.76 0.83
N GLU A 118 -14.03 -43.18 0.51
CA GLU A 118 -13.70 -44.60 0.31
C GLU A 118 -13.91 -45.41 1.59
N GLU A 119 -13.46 -44.91 2.74
CA GLU A 119 -13.71 -45.56 4.03
C GLU A 119 -15.21 -45.70 4.33
N GLN A 120 -16.02 -44.67 4.03
CA GLN A 120 -17.46 -44.71 4.25
C GLN A 120 -18.19 -45.65 3.28
N ASP A 121 -17.71 -45.76 2.04
CA ASP A 121 -18.21 -46.73 1.06
C ASP A 121 -17.90 -48.16 1.49
N ALA A 122 -16.67 -48.42 1.92
CA ALA A 122 -16.28 -49.73 2.44
C ALA A 122 -17.10 -50.14 3.67
N ARG A 123 -17.30 -49.24 4.64
CA ARG A 123 -18.13 -49.50 5.83
C ARG A 123 -19.58 -49.80 5.48
N ARG A 124 -20.13 -49.06 4.51
CA ARG A 124 -21.51 -49.25 4.06
C ARG A 124 -21.70 -50.58 3.35
N ASN A 125 -20.76 -50.95 2.46
CA ASN A 125 -20.78 -52.25 1.79
C ASN A 125 -20.69 -53.41 2.80
N ALA A 126 -19.82 -53.32 3.79
CA ALA A 126 -19.73 -54.33 4.85
C ALA A 126 -21.02 -54.42 5.70
N TRP A 127 -21.76 -53.33 5.87
CA TRP A 127 -23.06 -53.34 6.56
C TRP A 127 -24.17 -53.94 5.69
N TYR A 128 -24.14 -53.68 4.38
CA TYR A 128 -25.03 -54.32 3.42
C TYR A 128 -24.87 -55.84 3.36
N GLU A 129 -23.63 -56.35 3.39
CA GLU A 129 -23.35 -57.79 3.42
C GLU A 129 -23.99 -58.44 4.64
N LYS A 130 -23.85 -57.83 5.83
CA LYS A 130 -24.49 -58.32 7.06
C LYS A 130 -26.01 -58.36 6.97
N LEU A 131 -26.63 -57.39 6.31
CA LEU A 131 -28.08 -57.39 6.11
C LEU A 131 -28.53 -58.43 5.08
N GLU A 132 -27.72 -58.72 4.07
CA GLU A 132 -28.00 -59.79 3.10
C GLU A 132 -27.99 -61.16 3.78
N ASP A 133 -27.03 -61.40 4.67
CA ASP A 133 -26.96 -62.64 5.46
C ASP A 133 -28.18 -62.80 6.39
N ALA A 134 -28.74 -61.69 6.89
CA ALA A 134 -29.92 -61.68 7.75
C ALA A 134 -31.26 -61.74 6.98
N ALA A 135 -31.24 -61.54 5.65
CA ALA A 135 -32.42 -61.53 4.80
C ALA A 135 -32.83 -62.97 4.41
N ASP A 136 -33.39 -63.71 5.36
CA ASP A 136 -33.79 -65.12 5.21
C ASP A 136 -35.06 -65.36 4.37
N THR A 137 -35.85 -64.31 4.10
CA THR A 137 -37.13 -64.37 3.38
C THR A 137 -37.09 -63.50 2.13
N ASP A 138 -37.91 -63.82 1.13
CA ASP A 138 -37.95 -63.07 -0.13
C ASP A 138 -38.46 -61.63 0.09
N GLU A 139 -39.35 -61.42 1.07
CA GLU A 139 -39.82 -60.09 1.48
C GLU A 139 -38.68 -59.25 2.07
N LYS A 140 -37.85 -59.82 2.95
CA LYS A 140 -36.67 -59.13 3.51
C LYS A 140 -35.64 -58.80 2.45
N LYS A 141 -35.37 -59.72 1.51
CA LYS A 141 -34.46 -59.48 0.39
C LYS A 141 -34.95 -58.35 -0.51
N ALA A 142 -36.24 -58.32 -0.85
CA ALA A 142 -36.83 -57.25 -1.65
C ALA A 142 -36.74 -55.89 -0.94
N ALA A 143 -37.03 -55.84 0.36
CA ALA A 143 -36.89 -54.63 1.17
C ALA A 143 -35.43 -54.14 1.25
N LEU A 144 -34.47 -55.06 1.37
CA LEU A 144 -33.05 -54.73 1.38
C LEU A 144 -32.57 -54.14 0.05
N VAL A 145 -33.01 -54.69 -1.09
CA VAL A 145 -32.70 -54.12 -2.41
C VAL A 145 -33.21 -52.68 -2.52
N ALA A 146 -34.44 -52.43 -2.06
CA ALA A 146 -35.01 -51.08 -2.02
C ALA A 146 -34.22 -50.14 -1.10
N PHE A 147 -33.82 -50.62 0.08
CA PHE A 147 -33.01 -49.86 1.04
C PHE A 147 -31.63 -49.49 0.48
N LYS A 148 -30.91 -50.47 -0.10
CA LYS A 148 -29.60 -50.26 -0.73
C LYS A 148 -29.69 -49.17 -1.79
N LYS A 149 -30.69 -49.28 -2.68
CA LYS A 149 -30.93 -48.28 -3.72
C LYS A 149 -31.19 -46.88 -3.14
N ALA A 150 -32.14 -46.77 -2.20
CA ALA A 150 -32.46 -45.49 -1.58
C ALA A 150 -31.25 -44.85 -0.87
N THR A 151 -30.39 -45.68 -0.27
CA THR A 151 -29.18 -45.22 0.42
C THR A 151 -28.11 -44.76 -0.56
N GLU A 152 -27.83 -45.52 -1.64
CA GLU A 152 -26.88 -45.09 -2.67
C GLU A 152 -27.34 -43.80 -3.35
N ASP A 153 -28.61 -43.70 -3.72
CA ASP A 153 -29.21 -42.50 -4.30
C ASP A 153 -29.05 -41.30 -3.33
N ALA A 154 -29.30 -41.49 -2.03
CA ALA A 154 -29.11 -40.45 -1.01
C ALA A 154 -27.64 -40.04 -0.86
N VAL A 155 -26.71 -41.00 -0.88
CA VAL A 155 -25.26 -40.74 -0.81
C VAL A 155 -24.80 -39.95 -2.04
N GLU A 156 -25.24 -40.33 -3.24
CA GLU A 156 -24.91 -39.64 -4.48
C GLU A 156 -25.44 -38.20 -4.49
N VAL A 157 -26.70 -37.99 -4.11
CA VAL A 157 -27.29 -36.65 -3.99
C VAL A 157 -26.50 -35.79 -3.00
N ARG A 158 -26.15 -36.35 -1.83
CA ARG A 158 -25.34 -35.63 -0.83
C ARG A 158 -23.96 -35.29 -1.38
N ARG A 159 -23.27 -36.23 -2.01
CA ARG A 159 -21.92 -36.01 -2.59
C ARG A 159 -21.96 -34.91 -3.64
N THR A 160 -22.89 -34.99 -4.57
CA THR A 160 -23.09 -33.99 -5.63
C THR A 160 -23.35 -32.60 -5.05
N ALA A 161 -24.22 -32.48 -4.05
CA ALA A 161 -24.51 -31.20 -3.41
C ALA A 161 -23.29 -30.63 -2.66
N VAL A 162 -22.55 -31.49 -1.94
CA VAL A 162 -21.31 -31.09 -1.23
C VAL A 162 -20.24 -30.63 -2.21
N ASP A 163 -20.02 -31.36 -3.30
CA ASP A 163 -19.01 -31.04 -4.32
C ASP A 163 -19.36 -29.74 -5.05
N ALA A 164 -20.64 -29.55 -5.39
CA ALA A 164 -21.12 -28.29 -5.95
C ALA A 164 -20.87 -27.10 -5.00
N ALA A 165 -21.15 -27.26 -3.70
CA ALA A 165 -20.90 -26.22 -2.70
C ALA A 165 -19.41 -25.91 -2.52
N ILE A 166 -18.54 -26.94 -2.51
CA ILE A 166 -17.08 -26.78 -2.43
C ILE A 166 -16.57 -26.06 -3.69
N LYS A 167 -17.01 -26.48 -4.88
CA LYS A 167 -16.62 -25.87 -6.16
C LYS A 167 -17.04 -24.41 -6.24
N ALA A 168 -18.29 -24.09 -5.87
CA ALA A 168 -18.79 -22.72 -5.85
C ALA A 168 -17.98 -21.83 -4.89
N PHE A 169 -17.68 -22.33 -3.69
CA PHE A 169 -16.83 -21.62 -2.73
C PHE A 169 -15.44 -21.35 -3.30
N ARG A 170 -14.78 -22.37 -3.88
CA ARG A 170 -13.44 -22.23 -4.45
C ARG A 170 -13.41 -21.22 -5.59
N SER A 171 -14.32 -21.35 -6.55
CA SER A 171 -14.44 -20.42 -7.67
C SER A 171 -14.70 -18.98 -7.21
N GLY A 172 -15.58 -18.79 -6.22
CA GLY A 172 -15.82 -17.47 -5.63
C GLY A 172 -14.59 -16.88 -4.95
N VAL A 173 -13.85 -17.69 -4.20
CA VAL A 173 -12.59 -17.28 -3.55
C VAL A 173 -11.52 -16.93 -4.60
N ASP A 174 -11.37 -17.75 -5.64
CA ASP A 174 -10.38 -17.52 -6.70
C ASP A 174 -10.68 -16.23 -7.47
N THR A 175 -11.95 -15.99 -7.80
CA THR A 175 -12.40 -14.74 -8.43
C THR A 175 -12.09 -13.53 -7.55
N ALA A 176 -12.42 -13.60 -6.26
CA ALA A 176 -12.15 -12.51 -5.31
C ALA A 176 -10.64 -12.26 -5.10
N LEU A 177 -9.84 -13.32 -5.10
CA LEU A 177 -8.38 -13.24 -5.01
C LEU A 177 -7.76 -12.66 -6.28
N ALA A 178 -8.22 -13.06 -7.46
CA ALA A 178 -7.75 -12.55 -8.75
C ALA A 178 -8.00 -11.04 -8.87
N GLY A 179 -9.24 -10.59 -8.61
CA GLY A 179 -9.57 -9.15 -8.65
C GLY A 179 -8.72 -8.32 -7.69
N LYS A 180 -8.45 -8.82 -6.48
CA LYS A 180 -7.56 -8.14 -5.52
C LYS A 180 -6.10 -8.16 -5.95
N LYS A 181 -5.65 -9.27 -6.55
CA LYS A 181 -4.29 -9.42 -7.07
C LYS A 181 -4.03 -8.38 -8.15
N ASP A 182 -4.98 -8.16 -9.04
CA ASP A 182 -4.87 -7.20 -10.12
C ASP A 182 -4.87 -5.77 -9.56
N THR A 183 -5.85 -5.43 -8.71
CA THR A 183 -5.93 -4.12 -8.04
C THR A 183 -4.61 -3.76 -7.32
N ARG A 184 -4.05 -4.67 -6.53
CA ARG A 184 -2.81 -4.41 -5.78
C ARG A 184 -1.57 -4.33 -6.68
N SER A 185 -1.54 -5.08 -7.77
CA SER A 185 -0.44 -4.99 -8.75
C SER A 185 -0.49 -3.64 -9.45
N THR A 186 -1.66 -3.24 -9.94
CA THR A 186 -1.89 -1.95 -10.59
C THR A 186 -1.58 -0.78 -9.66
N ALA A 187 -1.97 -0.85 -8.38
CA ALA A 187 -1.62 0.17 -7.38
C ALA A 187 -0.10 0.28 -7.16
N ALA A 188 0.61 -0.85 -7.11
CA ALA A 188 2.06 -0.86 -6.98
C ALA A 188 2.76 -0.28 -8.23
N ASP A 189 2.25 -0.59 -9.42
CA ASP A 189 2.76 -0.06 -10.69
C ASP A 189 2.52 1.44 -10.82
N THR A 190 1.33 1.90 -10.45
CA THR A 190 0.94 3.32 -10.43
C THR A 190 1.81 4.10 -9.45
N PHE A 191 2.01 3.57 -8.23
CA PHE A 191 2.91 4.19 -7.25
C PHE A 191 4.36 4.25 -7.76
N SER A 192 4.86 3.17 -8.38
CA SER A 192 6.19 3.16 -8.98
C SER A 192 6.34 4.22 -10.07
N ALA A 193 5.34 4.34 -10.95
CA ALA A 193 5.33 5.34 -12.03
C ALA A 193 5.29 6.76 -11.47
N ALA A 194 4.46 7.02 -10.45
CA ALA A 194 4.38 8.32 -9.78
C ALA A 194 5.71 8.72 -9.12
N VAL A 195 6.42 7.75 -8.49
CA VAL A 195 7.76 7.98 -7.94
C VAL A 195 8.76 8.31 -9.06
N THR A 196 8.79 7.54 -10.14
CA THR A 196 9.68 7.82 -11.29
C THR A 196 9.41 9.18 -11.90
N ALA A 197 8.14 9.57 -12.06
CA ALA A 197 7.74 10.89 -12.54
C ALA A 197 8.20 12.01 -11.58
N ALA A 198 8.05 11.84 -10.27
CA ALA A 198 8.52 12.80 -9.27
C ALA A 198 10.04 12.98 -9.29
N ILE A 199 10.80 11.89 -9.52
CA ILE A 199 12.26 11.95 -9.67
C ILE A 199 12.65 12.69 -10.94
N ALA A 200 11.98 12.41 -12.07
CA ALA A 200 12.23 13.11 -13.33
C ALA A 200 11.91 14.61 -13.21
N ALA A 201 10.81 14.97 -12.56
CA ALA A 201 10.46 16.36 -12.27
C ALA A 201 11.50 17.06 -11.39
N ALA A 202 11.99 16.39 -10.34
CA ALA A 202 13.06 16.93 -9.49
C ALA A 202 14.37 17.16 -10.25
N LYS A 203 14.73 16.27 -11.19
CA LYS A 203 15.90 16.44 -12.07
C LYS A 203 15.72 17.64 -12.99
N ALA A 204 14.54 17.81 -13.59
CA ALA A 204 14.22 18.96 -14.43
C ALA A 204 14.26 20.27 -13.64
N ASP A 205 13.64 20.32 -12.46
CA ASP A 205 13.64 21.47 -11.57
C ASP A 205 15.07 21.90 -11.16
N CYS A 206 15.94 20.92 -10.94
CA CYS A 206 17.36 21.15 -10.69
C CYS A 206 18.10 21.72 -11.90
N ALA A 207 17.85 21.20 -13.10
CA ALA A 207 18.43 21.71 -14.35
C ALA A 207 17.93 23.14 -14.69
N ASP A 208 16.70 23.45 -14.33
CA ASP A 208 16.09 24.78 -14.48
C ASP A 208 16.60 25.80 -13.44
N GLY A 209 17.46 25.39 -12.50
CA GLY A 209 18.02 26.26 -11.47
C GLY A 209 17.01 26.69 -10.39
N LYS A 210 15.93 25.93 -10.19
CA LYS A 210 14.95 26.24 -9.12
C LYS A 210 15.58 26.11 -7.74
N ASP A 211 15.21 26.98 -6.81
CA ASP A 211 15.71 26.96 -5.43
C ASP A 211 15.53 25.60 -4.73
N MET A 212 16.54 25.18 -3.96
CA MET A 212 16.56 23.88 -3.25
C MET A 212 15.29 23.59 -2.44
N ALA A 213 14.72 24.59 -1.77
CA ALA A 213 13.53 24.39 -0.96
C ALA A 213 12.30 24.16 -1.84
N ALA A 214 12.22 24.82 -3.00
CA ALA A 214 11.17 24.60 -3.99
C ALA A 214 11.24 23.17 -4.55
N VAL A 215 12.41 22.71 -5.00
CA VAL A 215 12.61 21.35 -5.54
C VAL A 215 12.21 20.30 -4.49
N ARG A 216 12.70 20.46 -3.25
CA ARG A 216 12.39 19.53 -2.15
C ARG A 216 10.91 19.52 -1.79
N SER A 217 10.27 20.69 -1.74
CA SER A 217 8.86 20.82 -1.41
C SER A 217 7.98 20.13 -2.47
N ALA A 218 8.22 20.42 -3.75
CA ALA A 218 7.48 19.83 -4.87
C ALA A 218 7.59 18.29 -4.90
N PHE A 219 8.80 17.76 -4.74
CA PHE A 219 9.02 16.32 -4.67
C PHE A 219 8.29 15.65 -3.48
N ASN A 220 8.36 16.24 -2.29
CA ASN A 220 7.68 15.70 -1.11
C ASN A 220 6.17 15.75 -1.26
N ALA A 221 5.62 16.79 -1.88
CA ALA A 221 4.21 16.89 -2.18
C ALA A 221 3.77 15.78 -3.14
N ALA A 222 4.52 15.54 -4.22
CA ALA A 222 4.26 14.47 -5.18
C ALA A 222 4.31 13.08 -4.51
N LEU A 223 5.32 12.82 -3.67
CA LEU A 223 5.39 11.56 -2.92
C LEU A 223 4.27 11.40 -1.90
N LYS A 224 3.81 12.51 -1.28
CA LYS A 224 2.69 12.46 -0.34
C LYS A 224 1.40 12.10 -1.06
N ALA A 225 1.14 12.72 -2.21
CA ALA A 225 -0.01 12.38 -3.05
C ALA A 225 0.03 10.91 -3.47
N ALA A 226 1.13 10.45 -4.06
CA ALA A 226 1.28 9.05 -4.47
C ALA A 226 1.10 8.04 -3.32
N ARG A 227 1.53 8.39 -2.10
CA ARG A 227 1.31 7.56 -0.91
C ARG A 227 -0.14 7.54 -0.45
N ALA A 228 -0.85 8.65 -0.59
CA ALA A 228 -2.28 8.72 -0.30
C ALA A 228 -3.07 7.86 -1.28
N ASP A 229 -2.80 7.98 -2.58
CA ASP A 229 -3.44 7.16 -3.62
C ASP A 229 -3.23 5.66 -3.35
N LEU A 230 -1.98 5.26 -3.04
CA LEU A 230 -1.67 3.88 -2.69
C LEU A 230 -2.36 3.41 -1.38
N GLN A 231 -2.62 4.32 -0.44
CA GLN A 231 -3.33 4.00 0.79
C GLN A 231 -4.82 3.77 0.49
N ASP A 232 -5.43 4.64 -0.29
CA ASP A 232 -6.84 4.53 -0.69
C ASP A 232 -7.09 3.21 -1.43
N ASP A 233 -6.21 2.86 -2.39
CA ASP A 233 -6.24 1.56 -3.10
C ASP A 233 -6.16 0.35 -2.13
N ARG A 234 -5.39 0.49 -1.05
CA ARG A 234 -5.23 -0.57 -0.04
C ARG A 234 -6.46 -0.72 0.85
N GLU A 235 -7.08 0.39 1.23
CA GLU A 235 -8.28 0.42 2.05
C GLU A 235 -9.48 -0.15 1.30
N GLU A 236 -9.64 0.21 0.02
CA GLU A 236 -10.65 -0.39 -0.84
C GLU A 236 -10.44 -1.91 -0.96
N SER A 237 -9.19 -2.33 -1.12
CA SER A 237 -8.79 -3.74 -1.15
C SER A 237 -8.97 -4.49 0.18
N ALA A 238 -9.26 -3.84 1.31
CA ALA A 238 -9.31 -4.46 2.63
C ALA A 238 -10.50 -5.41 2.82
N LYS A 239 -11.58 -5.22 2.05
CA LYS A 239 -12.88 -5.91 2.19
C LYS A 239 -12.90 -7.39 1.78
N LEU A 240 -11.80 -7.92 1.21
CA LEU A 240 -11.72 -9.34 0.79
C LEU A 240 -12.04 -10.32 1.93
N GLY A 241 -11.64 -9.99 3.17
CA GLY A 241 -11.90 -10.87 4.31
C GLY A 241 -13.39 -11.13 4.49
N ASP A 242 -14.22 -10.10 4.30
CA ASP A 242 -15.66 -10.20 4.46
C ASP A 242 -16.31 -10.93 3.28
N THR A 243 -15.81 -10.74 2.06
CA THR A 243 -16.20 -11.54 0.90
C THR A 243 -15.94 -13.04 1.12
N ILE A 244 -14.75 -13.40 1.62
CA ILE A 244 -14.40 -14.80 1.88
C ILE A 244 -15.25 -15.38 3.01
N LYS A 245 -15.53 -14.60 4.07
CA LYS A 245 -16.43 -15.03 5.15
C LYS A 245 -17.85 -15.30 4.64
N ALA A 246 -18.39 -14.40 3.82
CA ALA A 246 -19.71 -14.57 3.23
C ALA A 246 -19.78 -15.84 2.36
N LEU A 247 -18.77 -16.07 1.51
CA LEU A 247 -18.66 -17.31 0.73
C LEU A 247 -18.60 -18.55 1.62
N ALA A 248 -17.89 -18.48 2.75
CA ALA A 248 -17.76 -19.60 3.68
C ALA A 248 -19.10 -19.92 4.37
N GLU A 249 -19.89 -18.92 4.75
CA GLU A 249 -21.23 -19.10 5.30
C GLU A 249 -22.20 -19.68 4.26
N THR A 250 -22.14 -19.22 3.01
CA THR A 250 -22.92 -19.82 1.90
C THR A 250 -22.60 -21.31 1.74
N LYS A 251 -21.30 -21.66 1.74
CA LYS A 251 -20.87 -23.06 1.68
C LYS A 251 -21.42 -23.85 2.87
N LYS A 252 -21.24 -23.35 4.09
CA LYS A 252 -21.70 -24.00 5.32
C LYS A 252 -23.20 -24.28 5.28
N THR A 253 -24.00 -23.30 4.87
CA THR A 253 -25.46 -23.42 4.73
C THR A 253 -25.82 -24.52 3.72
N ALA A 254 -25.16 -24.55 2.56
CA ALA A 254 -25.38 -25.60 1.56
C ALA A 254 -25.01 -26.99 2.08
N LEU A 255 -23.91 -27.12 2.83
CA LEU A 255 -23.50 -28.39 3.44
C LEU A 255 -24.50 -28.86 4.52
N GLN A 256 -25.03 -27.94 5.32
CA GLN A 256 -26.06 -28.24 6.31
C GLN A 256 -27.35 -28.72 5.64
N ALA A 257 -27.80 -28.04 4.58
CA ALA A 257 -28.96 -28.45 3.82
C ALA A 257 -28.79 -29.87 3.23
N ALA A 258 -27.65 -30.15 2.59
CA ALA A 258 -27.34 -31.47 2.03
C ALA A 258 -27.36 -32.57 3.11
N MET A 259 -26.84 -32.27 4.31
CA MET A 259 -26.85 -33.22 5.42
C MET A 259 -28.26 -33.45 5.99
N THR A 260 -29.07 -32.40 6.11
CA THR A 260 -30.47 -32.52 6.55
C THR A 260 -31.27 -33.38 5.59
N THR A 261 -31.15 -33.14 4.28
CA THR A 261 -31.81 -33.96 3.26
C THR A 261 -31.35 -35.41 3.36
N PHE A 262 -30.04 -35.66 3.45
CA PHE A 262 -29.51 -37.02 3.60
C PHE A 262 -30.07 -37.73 4.83
N LYS A 263 -30.06 -37.07 6.00
CA LYS A 263 -30.62 -37.65 7.24
C LYS A 263 -32.08 -38.02 7.09
N SER A 264 -32.89 -37.10 6.57
CA SER A 264 -34.31 -37.36 6.34
C SER A 264 -34.55 -38.55 5.41
N THR A 265 -33.79 -38.67 4.32
CA THR A 265 -33.90 -39.81 3.40
C THR A 265 -33.46 -41.13 4.06
N MET A 266 -32.38 -41.08 4.85
CA MET A 266 -31.90 -42.26 5.57
C MET A 266 -32.87 -42.73 6.66
N ASP A 267 -33.48 -41.80 7.40
CA ASP A 267 -34.45 -42.13 8.44
C ASP A 267 -35.69 -42.80 7.82
N GLN A 268 -36.16 -42.27 6.68
CA GLN A 268 -37.26 -42.88 5.92
C GLN A 268 -36.88 -44.28 5.41
N ALA A 269 -35.71 -44.43 4.77
CA ALA A 269 -35.25 -45.72 4.26
C ALA A 269 -35.15 -46.75 5.40
N LYS A 270 -34.62 -46.36 6.56
CA LYS A 270 -34.53 -47.24 7.74
C LYS A 270 -35.90 -47.63 8.27
N ALA A 271 -36.84 -46.69 8.33
CA ALA A 271 -38.22 -46.99 8.74
C ALA A 271 -38.88 -48.00 7.80
N ASP A 272 -38.65 -47.90 6.50
CA ASP A 272 -39.19 -48.85 5.52
C ASP A 272 -38.50 -50.22 5.59
N LEU A 273 -37.19 -50.27 5.85
CA LEU A 273 -36.47 -51.53 6.11
C LEU A 273 -36.96 -52.22 7.39
N LYS A 274 -37.19 -51.47 8.47
CA LYS A 274 -37.72 -51.96 9.74
C LYS A 274 -39.08 -52.64 9.60
N LYS A 275 -39.95 -52.15 8.72
CA LYS A 275 -41.25 -52.78 8.44
C LYS A 275 -41.11 -54.22 7.92
N ALA A 276 -40.02 -54.54 7.23
CA ALA A 276 -39.77 -55.88 6.68
C ALA A 276 -38.95 -56.78 7.62
N PHE A 277 -38.05 -56.20 8.41
CA PHE A 277 -37.13 -56.96 9.29
C PHE A 277 -37.60 -57.10 10.74
N GLY A 278 -38.59 -56.31 11.20
CA GLY A 278 -38.94 -56.19 12.61
C GLY A 278 -38.05 -55.18 13.35
N GLU A 279 -38.53 -54.65 14.47
CA GLU A 279 -37.92 -53.49 15.16
C GLU A 279 -36.52 -53.79 15.75
N GLU A 280 -36.26 -55.03 16.16
CA GLU A 280 -35.02 -55.48 16.82
C GLU A 280 -33.85 -55.78 15.86
N ALA A 281 -34.08 -55.90 14.55
CA ALA A 281 -33.07 -56.38 13.60
C ALA A 281 -32.34 -55.27 12.81
N VAL A 282 -32.65 -53.99 13.06
CA VAL A 282 -32.19 -52.84 12.24
C VAL A 282 -31.52 -51.73 13.09
N GLU A 283 -31.03 -52.07 14.29
CA GLU A 283 -30.16 -51.17 15.08
C GLU A 283 -28.69 -51.20 14.65
#